data_AF-A0A429U8Q7-F1
#
_entry.id   AF-A0A429U8Q7-F1
#
_cell.length_a   1.000
_cell.length_b   1.000
_cell.length_c   1.000
_cell.angle_alpha   90.00
_cell.angle_beta   90.00
_cell.angle_gamma   90.00
#
_symmetry.space_group_name_H-M   'P 1'
#
loop_
_entity.id
_entity.type
_entity.pdbx_description
1 polymer ?
#
loop_
_entity_poly.entity_id
_entity_poly.type
_entity_poly.pdbx_seq_one_letter_code
_entity_poly.pdbx_strand_id
1 'polypeptide(L)'
;MVSRRSLVHAGGLAAAAWVLGGPARLAGAVPVEPPPVGDHVPATELGGRADCVVPSGHDPEVIRVVYRVGTDLGVNDKVMLAGFEAGWVESHMNNLPCGHLDSVGVFQQRPSQGWGTREQCMDVRHASESFFTRAVETDRAHPEWTAGQVAQGVQRSAFPERYDQAEAKARALIEEARAGSGEPETAPEPMGAPAPPPPAAVRPAFPGAVCAGP
;
A
#
# COMPACT_ATOMS: atom_id res chain seq x y z
N MET A 1 75.06 -45.15 -44.75
CA MET A 1 76.12 -45.32 -43.73
C MET A 1 76.46 -43.96 -43.16
N VAL A 2 76.50 -43.85 -41.83
CA VAL A 2 77.10 -42.77 -41.01
C VAL A 2 76.38 -41.42 -41.07
N SER A 3 76.23 -40.60 -40.01
CA SER A 3 76.29 -40.71 -38.55
C SER A 3 76.17 -39.27 -38.02
N ARG A 4 75.53 -39.10 -36.85
CA ARG A 4 75.72 -38.01 -35.86
C ARG A 4 75.39 -36.56 -36.25
N ARG A 5 74.55 -35.93 -35.43
CA ARG A 5 75.02 -35.16 -34.25
C ARG A 5 73.85 -34.67 -33.40
N SER A 6 73.95 -34.93 -32.10
CA SER A 6 73.18 -34.32 -31.03
C SER A 6 73.37 -32.80 -31.01
N LEU A 7 72.36 -32.07 -30.53
CA LEU A 7 72.56 -30.91 -29.64
C LEU A 7 71.25 -30.56 -28.94
N VAL A 8 71.45 -30.01 -27.75
CA VAL A 8 70.53 -29.91 -26.61
C VAL A 8 70.28 -28.42 -26.39
N HIS A 9 69.06 -28.01 -26.04
CA HIS A 9 68.73 -27.12 -24.90
C HIS A 9 67.44 -26.32 -25.07
N ALA A 10 66.82 -26.09 -23.91
CA ALA A 10 65.98 -24.97 -23.50
C ALA A 10 64.62 -24.83 -24.23
N GLY A 11 63.49 -24.81 -23.53
CA GLY A 11 63.21 -24.06 -22.32
C GLY A 11 62.03 -23.16 -22.66
N GLY A 12 60.91 -23.31 -21.96
CA GLY A 12 59.71 -22.53 -22.25
C GLY A 12 58.54 -22.97 -21.40
N LEU A 13 58.52 -22.50 -20.15
CA LEU A 13 57.35 -22.53 -19.28
C LEU A 13 56.25 -21.67 -19.91
N ALA A 14 55.17 -22.29 -20.39
CA ALA A 14 53.94 -21.58 -20.69
C ALA A 14 53.09 -21.54 -19.41
N ALA A 15 53.04 -20.36 -18.78
CA ALA A 15 52.16 -20.10 -17.65
C ALA A 15 50.70 -20.10 -18.13
N ALA A 16 49.89 -21.03 -17.63
CA ALA A 16 48.44 -20.98 -17.75
C ALA A 16 47.91 -19.84 -16.88
N ALA A 17 47.48 -18.75 -17.50
CA ALA A 17 46.77 -17.67 -16.83
C ALA A 17 45.35 -18.15 -16.48
N TRP A 18 45.15 -18.57 -15.24
CA TRP A 18 43.82 -18.73 -14.66
C TRP A 18 43.23 -17.34 -14.45
N VAL A 19 42.26 -16.95 -15.28
CA VAL A 19 41.38 -15.84 -14.97
C VAL A 19 40.51 -16.29 -13.79
N LEU A 20 40.91 -15.90 -12.58
CA LEU A 20 40.07 -16.00 -11.40
C LEU A 20 38.86 -15.07 -11.63
N GLY A 21 37.74 -15.66 -12.03
CA GLY A 21 36.44 -15.02 -11.91
C GLY A 21 36.22 -14.70 -10.44
N GLY A 22 36.38 -13.43 -10.08
CA GLY A 22 36.07 -12.96 -8.74
C GLY A 22 34.60 -13.26 -8.42
N PRO A 23 34.26 -13.58 -7.16
CA PRO A 23 32.88 -13.86 -6.82
C PRO A 23 32.05 -12.62 -7.12
N ALA A 24 31.01 -12.79 -7.93
CA ALA A 24 29.97 -11.79 -8.07
C ALA A 24 29.49 -11.43 -6.67
N ARG A 25 29.67 -10.18 -6.27
CA ARG A 25 29.11 -9.68 -5.01
C ARG A 25 27.60 -9.78 -5.15
N LEU A 26 26.99 -10.72 -4.43
CA LEU A 26 25.58 -10.66 -4.13
C LEU A 26 25.36 -9.32 -3.44
N ALA A 27 24.68 -8.39 -4.11
CA ALA A 27 24.19 -7.18 -3.47
C ALA A 27 23.31 -7.64 -2.30
N GLY A 28 23.79 -7.42 -1.07
CA GLY A 28 22.98 -7.71 0.11
C GLY A 28 21.69 -6.90 0.03
N ALA A 29 20.56 -7.55 0.28
CA ALA A 29 19.30 -6.85 0.43
C ALA A 29 19.48 -5.77 1.51
N VAL A 30 19.23 -4.51 1.14
CA VAL A 30 19.20 -3.43 2.12
C VAL A 30 18.04 -3.75 3.08
N PRO A 31 18.26 -3.81 4.40
CA PRO A 31 17.16 -4.04 5.34
C PRO A 31 16.09 -2.98 5.15
N VAL A 32 14.83 -3.41 4.99
CA VAL A 32 13.68 -2.51 4.96
C VAL A 32 13.52 -1.89 6.35
N GLU A 33 13.55 -0.56 6.44
CA GLU A 33 13.31 0.14 7.70
C GLU A 33 11.84 -0.03 8.11
N PRO A 34 11.55 -0.46 9.35
CA PRO A 34 10.17 -0.60 9.81
C PRO A 34 9.50 0.78 9.91
N PRO A 35 8.17 0.86 9.71
CA PRO A 35 7.44 2.10 9.87
C PRO A 35 7.56 2.64 11.31
N PRO A 36 7.52 3.96 11.51
CA PRO A 36 7.67 4.56 12.82
C PRO A 36 6.53 4.17 13.77
N VAL A 37 6.86 3.98 15.06
CA VAL A 37 5.90 3.76 16.13
C VAL A 37 5.50 5.10 16.76
N GLY A 38 4.21 5.32 16.98
CA GLY A 38 3.70 6.52 17.62
C GLY A 38 2.94 6.22 18.92
N ASP A 39 2.18 7.21 19.40
CA ASP A 39 1.42 7.15 20.66
C ASP A 39 -0.07 6.81 20.47
N HIS A 40 -0.51 6.62 19.22
CA HIS A 40 -1.91 6.33 18.91
C HIS A 40 -2.30 4.92 19.35
N VAL A 41 -3.43 4.82 20.07
CA VAL A 41 -3.99 3.55 20.56
C VAL A 41 -5.30 3.30 19.82
N PRO A 42 -5.42 2.20 19.05
CA PRO A 42 -6.66 1.84 18.38
C PRO A 42 -7.82 1.69 19.37
N ALA A 43 -9.05 2.02 18.97
CA ALA A 43 -10.19 1.94 19.89
C ALA A 43 -10.45 0.50 20.37
N THR A 44 -10.12 -0.48 19.53
CA THR A 44 -10.21 -1.92 19.83
C THR A 44 -9.28 -2.35 20.98
N GLU A 45 -8.25 -1.56 21.30
CA GLU A 45 -7.26 -1.84 22.34
C GLU A 45 -7.47 -1.02 23.63
N LEU A 46 -8.50 -0.16 23.70
CA LEU A 46 -8.78 0.69 24.88
C LEU A 46 -9.35 -0.08 26.09
N GLY A 47 -9.62 -1.38 25.95
CA GLY A 47 -9.96 -2.27 27.07
C GLY A 47 -11.31 -2.00 27.73
N GLY A 48 -12.35 -1.69 26.95
CA GLY A 48 -13.73 -1.59 27.43
C GLY A 48 -13.98 -0.47 28.45
N ARG A 49 -13.10 0.53 28.52
CA ARG A 49 -13.35 1.76 29.30
C ARG A 49 -14.67 2.36 28.84
N ALA A 50 -15.52 2.75 29.79
CA ALA A 50 -16.94 3.08 29.60
C ALA A 50 -17.24 4.18 28.56
N ASP A 51 -16.22 4.87 28.05
CA ASP A 51 -16.35 6.04 27.18
C ASP A 51 -16.25 5.71 25.68
N CYS A 52 -15.85 4.48 25.30
CA CYS A 52 -15.92 4.05 23.91
C CYS A 52 -16.16 2.54 23.73
N VAL A 53 -17.34 2.19 23.22
CA VAL A 53 -17.73 0.81 22.92
C VAL A 53 -17.50 0.55 21.45
N VAL A 54 -16.60 -0.37 21.14
CA VAL A 54 -16.38 -0.85 19.76
C VAL A 54 -17.27 -2.07 19.52
N PRO A 55 -18.17 -2.05 18.52
CA PRO A 55 -18.93 -3.23 18.13
C PRO A 55 -18.01 -4.40 17.75
N SER A 56 -18.42 -5.64 18.01
CA SER A 56 -17.63 -6.82 17.65
C SER A 56 -17.64 -7.14 16.15
N GLY A 57 -18.64 -6.63 15.43
CA GLY A 57 -18.74 -6.70 13.97
C GLY A 57 -18.48 -5.36 13.30
N HIS A 58 -18.52 -5.36 11.98
CA HIS A 58 -18.42 -4.16 11.17
C HIS A 58 -19.79 -3.57 10.81
N ASP A 59 -19.79 -2.30 10.40
CA ASP A 59 -20.94 -1.67 9.76
C ASP A 59 -20.83 -1.87 8.23
N PRO A 60 -21.78 -2.57 7.58
CA PRO A 60 -21.77 -2.80 6.13
C PRO A 60 -21.74 -1.52 5.29
N GLU A 61 -22.38 -0.44 5.77
CA GLU A 61 -22.39 0.83 5.05
C GLU A 61 -21.04 1.54 5.14
N VAL A 62 -20.33 1.41 6.27
CA VAL A 62 -18.98 1.95 6.44
C VAL A 62 -18.02 1.27 5.46
N ILE A 63 -17.97 -0.07 5.42
CA ILE A 63 -17.06 -0.78 4.49
C ILE A 63 -17.38 -0.45 3.03
N ARG A 64 -18.66 -0.29 2.68
CA ARG A 64 -19.10 0.08 1.33
C ARG A 64 -18.64 1.48 0.94
N VAL A 65 -18.74 2.45 1.86
CA VAL A 65 -18.26 3.83 1.63
C VAL A 65 -16.73 3.85 1.51
N VAL A 66 -16.00 3.18 2.41
CA VAL A 66 -14.54 3.10 2.36
C VAL A 66 -14.07 2.50 1.05
N TYR A 67 -14.63 1.35 0.64
CA TYR A 67 -14.32 0.71 -0.65
C TYR A 67 -14.57 1.66 -1.81
N ARG A 68 -15.76 2.29 -1.87
CA ARG A 68 -16.12 3.21 -2.95
C ARG A 68 -15.17 4.41 -3.04
N VAL A 69 -14.74 4.97 -1.91
CA VAL A 69 -13.77 6.07 -1.92
C VAL A 69 -12.43 5.61 -2.47
N GLY A 70 -11.95 4.43 -2.05
CA GLY A 70 -10.72 3.86 -2.60
C GLY A 70 -10.81 3.65 -4.11
N THR A 71 -11.93 3.12 -4.62
CA THR A 71 -12.15 2.97 -6.06
C THR A 71 -12.28 4.32 -6.79
N ASP A 72 -12.99 5.29 -6.21
CA ASP A 72 -13.15 6.65 -6.77
C ASP A 72 -11.77 7.34 -6.92
N LEU A 73 -10.84 7.09 -6.00
CA LEU A 73 -9.47 7.58 -6.01
C LEU A 73 -8.51 6.76 -6.88
N GLY A 74 -8.93 5.58 -7.36
CA GLY A 74 -8.09 4.68 -8.15
C GLY A 74 -6.88 4.15 -7.38
N VAL A 75 -7.02 3.89 -6.08
CA VAL A 75 -5.93 3.32 -5.27
C VAL A 75 -5.62 1.88 -5.72
N ASN A 76 -4.36 1.46 -5.57
CA ASN A 76 -3.97 0.08 -5.85
C ASN A 76 -4.46 -0.89 -4.76
N ASP A 77 -4.41 -2.20 -5.04
CA ASP A 77 -4.88 -3.24 -4.11
C ASP A 77 -4.18 -3.21 -2.75
N LYS A 78 -2.87 -2.87 -2.71
CA LYS A 78 -2.11 -2.76 -1.46
C LYS A 78 -2.62 -1.61 -0.60
N VAL A 79 -2.89 -0.46 -1.21
CA VAL A 79 -3.43 0.71 -0.51
C VAL A 79 -4.88 0.48 -0.08
N MET A 80 -5.70 -0.19 -0.91
CA MET A 80 -7.05 -0.61 -0.51
C MET A 80 -7.00 -1.52 0.72
N LEU A 81 -6.12 -2.53 0.69
CA LEU A 81 -5.91 -3.44 1.81
C LEU A 81 -5.45 -2.70 3.07
N ALA A 82 -4.51 -1.76 2.95
CA ALA A 82 -4.03 -0.95 4.07
C ALA A 82 -5.17 -0.16 4.73
N GLY A 83 -6.10 0.39 3.92
CA GLY A 83 -7.30 1.06 4.44
C GLY A 83 -8.21 0.10 5.21
N PHE A 84 -8.42 -1.10 4.70
CA PHE A 84 -9.28 -2.08 5.38
C PHE A 84 -8.64 -2.67 6.65
N GLU A 85 -7.33 -2.89 6.66
CA GLU A 85 -6.57 -3.27 7.85
C GLU A 85 -6.65 -2.17 8.91
N ALA A 86 -6.43 -0.91 8.50
CA ALA A 86 -6.56 0.23 9.39
C ALA A 86 -7.96 0.33 9.98
N GLY A 87 -9.00 0.40 9.15
CA GLY A 87 -10.38 0.53 9.65
C GLY A 87 -10.80 -0.63 10.56
N TRP A 88 -10.34 -1.86 10.29
CA TRP A 88 -10.60 -3.00 11.17
C TRP A 88 -9.89 -2.86 12.52
N VAL A 89 -8.58 -2.58 12.52
CA VAL A 89 -7.80 -2.41 13.76
C VAL A 89 -8.32 -1.23 14.58
N GLU A 90 -8.68 -0.13 13.93
CA GLU A 90 -9.05 1.11 14.60
C GLU A 90 -10.44 1.07 15.23
N SER A 91 -11.42 0.48 14.55
CA SER A 91 -12.83 0.59 14.94
C SER A 91 -13.68 -0.64 14.62
N HIS A 92 -13.06 -1.75 14.20
CA HIS A 92 -13.74 -2.86 13.53
C HIS A 92 -14.61 -2.40 12.34
N MET A 93 -14.19 -1.36 11.61
CA MET A 93 -14.96 -0.71 10.54
C MET A 93 -16.29 -0.13 11.01
N ASN A 94 -16.28 0.64 12.11
CA ASN A 94 -17.44 1.36 12.61
C ASN A 94 -17.14 2.86 12.73
N ASN A 95 -18.12 3.71 12.47
CA ASN A 95 -17.94 5.16 12.58
C ASN A 95 -18.16 5.64 14.03
N LEU A 96 -17.10 5.61 14.85
CA LEU A 96 -17.21 5.81 16.30
C LEU A 96 -17.10 7.30 16.72
N PRO A 97 -17.99 7.84 17.57
CA PRO A 97 -17.89 9.22 18.06
C PRO A 97 -16.87 9.41 19.20
N CYS A 98 -16.08 8.39 19.50
CA CYS A 98 -15.21 8.26 20.64
C CYS A 98 -13.92 7.52 20.26
N GLY A 99 -12.92 7.56 21.14
CA GLY A 99 -11.61 6.98 20.87
C GLY A 99 -10.55 7.33 21.89
N HIS A 100 -9.29 7.03 21.55
CA HIS A 100 -8.14 7.48 22.35
C HIS A 100 -7.99 9.00 22.24
N LEU A 101 -7.99 9.71 23.37
CA LEU A 101 -7.94 11.19 23.43
C LEU A 101 -9.11 11.82 22.67
N ASP A 102 -8.85 12.53 21.56
CA ASP A 102 -9.85 13.15 20.69
C ASP A 102 -10.06 12.39 19.37
N SER A 103 -9.59 11.15 19.28
CA SER A 103 -9.77 10.29 18.11
C SER A 103 -11.25 9.98 17.87
N VAL A 104 -11.69 10.06 16.61
CA VAL A 104 -13.05 9.70 16.20
C VAL A 104 -13.06 9.07 14.80
N GLY A 105 -14.21 8.49 14.43
CA GLY A 105 -14.48 7.95 13.12
C GLY A 105 -13.90 6.56 12.88
N VAL A 106 -14.07 6.09 11.65
CA VAL A 106 -13.67 4.73 11.22
C VAL A 106 -12.17 4.46 11.34
N PHE A 107 -11.35 5.49 11.11
CA PHE A 107 -9.89 5.41 11.20
C PHE A 107 -9.33 5.98 12.51
N GLN A 108 -10.20 6.33 13.47
CA GLN A 108 -9.78 6.94 14.75
C GLN A 108 -8.83 8.13 14.57
N GLN A 109 -9.19 9.01 13.63
CA GLN A 109 -8.42 10.19 13.27
C GLN A 109 -8.54 11.26 14.37
N ARG A 110 -7.43 11.96 14.63
CA ARG A 110 -7.34 12.98 15.68
C ARG A 110 -7.41 14.40 15.10
N PRO A 111 -8.49 15.16 15.36
CA PRO A 111 -8.56 16.56 14.95
C PRO A 111 -7.38 17.40 15.44
N SER A 112 -6.94 17.19 16.69
CA SER A 112 -5.78 17.88 17.26
C SER A 112 -4.45 17.58 16.57
N GLN A 113 -4.36 16.52 15.76
CA GLN A 113 -3.18 16.16 14.96
C GLN A 113 -3.30 16.58 13.48
N GLY A 114 -4.31 17.38 13.12
CA GLY A 114 -4.43 17.91 11.76
C GLY A 114 -5.11 16.97 10.77
N TRP A 115 -5.92 16.02 11.25
CA TRP A 115 -6.74 15.17 10.38
C TRP A 115 -8.02 15.84 9.85
N GLY A 116 -8.31 17.07 10.30
CA GLY A 116 -9.52 17.82 9.96
C GLY A 116 -10.28 18.24 11.22
N THR A 117 -11.50 18.76 11.06
CA THR A 117 -12.42 18.98 12.18
C THR A 117 -12.99 17.64 12.67
N ARG A 118 -13.63 17.64 13.85
CA ARG A 118 -14.31 16.44 14.37
C ARG A 118 -15.41 15.96 13.42
N GLU A 119 -16.16 16.89 12.84
CA GLU A 119 -17.23 16.60 11.87
C GLU A 119 -16.67 15.96 10.60
N GLN A 120 -15.53 16.45 10.13
CA GLN A 120 -14.81 15.88 9.00
C GLN A 120 -14.29 14.46 9.29
N CYS A 121 -13.73 14.23 10.47
CA CYS A 121 -13.27 12.89 10.87
C CYS A 121 -14.44 11.90 11.07
N MET A 122 -15.63 12.39 11.41
CA MET A 122 -16.87 11.60 11.52
C MET A 122 -17.58 11.38 10.17
N ASP A 123 -17.21 12.10 9.11
CA ASP A 123 -17.69 11.82 7.76
C ASP A 123 -16.82 10.71 7.16
N VAL A 124 -17.38 9.51 7.03
CA VAL A 124 -16.67 8.31 6.54
C VAL A 124 -16.03 8.57 5.17
N ARG A 125 -16.67 9.35 4.28
CA ARG A 125 -16.09 9.67 2.97
C ARG A 125 -14.86 10.55 3.14
N HIS A 126 -14.98 11.65 3.89
CA HIS A 126 -13.86 12.57 4.11
C HIS A 126 -12.70 11.90 4.84
N ALA A 127 -12.99 11.11 5.89
CA ALA A 127 -12.00 10.35 6.63
C ALA A 127 -11.25 9.36 5.73
N SER A 128 -11.97 8.68 4.82
CA SER A 128 -11.39 7.75 3.83
C SER A 128 -10.53 8.47 2.80
N GLU A 129 -11.00 9.59 2.24
CA GLU A 129 -10.23 10.39 1.29
C GLU A 129 -8.91 10.86 1.92
N SER A 130 -8.99 11.35 3.15
CA SER A 130 -7.85 11.76 3.96
C SER A 130 -6.87 10.63 4.26
N PHE A 131 -7.35 9.43 4.58
CA PHE A 131 -6.51 8.26 4.81
C PHE A 131 -5.83 7.82 3.52
N PHE A 132 -6.60 7.55 2.46
CA PHE A 132 -6.08 7.00 1.21
C PHE A 132 -5.09 7.94 0.53
N THR A 133 -5.29 9.26 0.59
CA THR A 133 -4.33 10.23 0.06
C THR A 133 -2.95 10.06 0.72
N ARG A 134 -2.91 9.96 2.06
CA ARG A 134 -1.66 9.74 2.81
C ARG A 134 -1.08 8.34 2.59
N ALA A 135 -1.95 7.33 2.42
CA ALA A 135 -1.53 5.95 2.16
C ALA A 135 -0.87 5.81 0.78
N VAL A 136 -1.38 6.47 -0.26
CA VAL A 136 -0.75 6.50 -1.59
C VAL A 136 0.64 7.14 -1.54
N GLU A 137 0.80 8.23 -0.78
CA GLU A 137 2.09 8.89 -0.59
C GLU A 137 3.07 7.98 0.17
N THR A 138 2.60 7.34 1.24
CA THR A 138 3.38 6.37 2.04
C THR A 138 3.82 5.18 1.19
N ASP A 139 2.90 4.58 0.43
CA ASP A 139 3.18 3.44 -0.46
C ASP A 139 4.21 3.78 -1.54
N ARG A 140 4.14 4.99 -2.10
CA ARG A 140 5.12 5.47 -3.09
C ARG A 140 6.50 5.69 -2.47
N ALA A 141 6.55 6.19 -1.24
CA ALA A 141 7.80 6.42 -0.53
C ALA A 141 8.46 5.10 -0.07
N HIS A 142 7.65 4.08 0.20
CA HIS A 142 8.06 2.78 0.72
C HIS A 142 7.44 1.62 -0.07
N PRO A 143 7.80 1.44 -1.35
CA PRO A 143 7.18 0.43 -2.22
C PRO A 143 7.35 -1.01 -1.71
N GLU A 144 8.38 -1.25 -0.90
CA GLU A 144 8.70 -2.53 -0.26
C GLU A 144 7.83 -2.86 0.96
N TRP A 145 7.11 -1.88 1.51
CA TRP A 145 6.24 -2.10 2.67
C TRP A 145 5.02 -2.95 2.31
N THR A 146 4.61 -3.78 3.27
CA THR A 146 3.31 -4.48 3.26
C THR A 146 2.15 -3.48 3.38
N ALA A 147 0.92 -3.95 3.14
CA ALA A 147 -0.27 -3.14 3.39
C ALA A 147 -0.35 -2.68 4.87
N GLY A 148 -0.05 -3.58 5.82
CA GLY A 148 -0.10 -3.24 7.23
C GLY A 148 0.99 -2.27 7.64
N GLN A 149 2.17 -2.35 7.03
CA GLN A 149 3.24 -1.36 7.21
C GLN A 149 2.86 0.01 6.63
N VAL A 150 2.17 0.07 5.49
CA VAL A 150 1.60 1.32 4.95
C VAL A 150 0.57 1.90 5.91
N ALA A 151 -0.35 1.07 6.43
CA ALA A 151 -1.33 1.47 7.43
C ALA A 151 -0.67 2.02 8.69
N GLN A 152 0.35 1.34 9.22
CA GLN A 152 1.14 1.81 10.36
C GLN A 152 1.86 3.12 10.05
N GLY A 153 2.44 3.28 8.85
CA GLY A 153 3.11 4.52 8.45
C GLY A 153 2.18 5.74 8.46
N VAL A 154 0.92 5.52 8.09
CA VAL A 154 -0.14 6.55 8.09
C VAL A 154 -0.66 6.83 9.50
N GLN A 155 -1.02 5.79 10.26
CA GLN A 155 -1.69 5.91 11.56
C GLN A 155 -0.72 6.21 12.71
N ARG A 156 0.52 5.71 12.61
CA ARG A 156 1.57 5.79 13.64
C ARG A 156 1.06 5.28 15.00
N SER A 157 0.53 4.06 15.01
CA SER A 157 0.07 3.40 16.24
C SER A 157 1.23 3.00 17.15
N ALA A 158 0.92 2.80 18.43
CA ALA A 158 1.76 2.12 19.41
C ALA A 158 1.81 0.58 19.19
N PHE A 159 0.99 0.03 18.28
CA PHE A 159 0.85 -1.41 18.03
C PHE A 159 1.09 -1.77 16.54
N PRO A 160 2.32 -1.59 16.03
CA PRO A 160 2.60 -1.68 14.60
C PRO A 160 2.26 -3.03 13.97
N GLU A 161 2.39 -4.16 14.69
CA GLU A 161 2.13 -5.47 14.11
C GLU A 161 0.63 -5.78 13.91
N ARG A 162 -0.28 -4.98 14.47
CA ARG A 162 -1.72 -5.29 14.44
C ARG A 162 -2.36 -5.17 13.07
N TYR A 163 -1.82 -4.31 12.20
CA TYR A 163 -2.38 -4.13 10.85
C TYR A 163 -2.11 -5.35 9.96
N ASP A 164 -0.87 -5.86 9.92
CA ASP A 164 -0.58 -7.10 9.16
C ASP A 164 -1.36 -8.31 9.71
N GLN A 165 -1.62 -8.37 11.01
CA GLN A 165 -2.46 -9.41 11.61
C GLN A 165 -3.92 -9.35 11.15
N ALA A 166 -4.39 -8.18 10.70
CA ALA A 166 -5.74 -7.97 10.23
C ALA A 166 -5.96 -8.37 8.76
N GLU A 167 -4.90 -8.68 8.00
CA GLU A 167 -4.94 -8.90 6.55
C GLU A 167 -6.08 -9.82 6.11
N ALA A 168 -6.19 -11.01 6.71
CA ALA A 168 -7.19 -11.99 6.32
C ALA A 168 -8.64 -11.47 6.51
N LYS A 169 -8.88 -10.72 7.60
CA LYS A 169 -10.18 -10.12 7.88
C LYS A 169 -10.44 -8.93 6.94
N ALA A 170 -9.43 -8.10 6.69
CA ALA A 170 -9.50 -6.97 5.77
C ALA A 170 -9.84 -7.42 4.35
N ARG A 171 -9.19 -8.48 3.84
CA ARG A 171 -9.51 -9.08 2.53
C ARG A 171 -10.96 -9.55 2.46
N ALA A 172 -11.45 -10.25 3.49
CA ALA A 172 -12.85 -10.69 3.52
C ALA A 172 -13.84 -9.52 3.48
N LEU A 173 -13.53 -8.41 4.16
CA LEU A 173 -14.36 -7.20 4.16
C LEU A 173 -14.31 -6.46 2.81
N ILE A 174 -13.17 -6.48 2.10
CA ILE A 174 -13.07 -5.93 0.74
C ILE A 174 -13.98 -6.70 -0.22
N GLU A 175 -13.96 -8.03 -0.18
CA GLU A 175 -14.83 -8.86 -1.02
C GLU A 175 -16.31 -8.65 -0.69
N GLU A 176 -16.66 -8.51 0.60
CA GLU A 176 -18.02 -8.17 1.01
C GLU A 176 -18.46 -6.80 0.47
N ALA A 177 -17.59 -5.78 0.58
CA ALA A 177 -17.87 -4.44 0.08
C ALA A 177 -18.01 -4.40 -1.46
N ARG A 178 -17.17 -5.15 -2.18
CA ARG A 178 -17.24 -5.34 -3.64
C ARG A 178 -18.54 -6.01 -4.04
N ALA A 179 -18.95 -7.08 -3.37
CA ALA A 179 -20.22 -7.75 -3.65
C ALA A 179 -21.42 -6.81 -3.40
N GLY A 180 -21.33 -5.96 -2.36
CA GLY A 180 -22.35 -4.97 -2.04
C GLY A 180 -22.38 -3.74 -2.94
N SER A 181 -21.32 -3.44 -3.70
CA SER A 181 -21.26 -2.29 -4.62
C SER A 181 -21.92 -2.56 -5.98
N GLY A 182 -22.31 -3.81 -6.26
CA GLY A 182 -22.87 -4.21 -7.55
C GLY A 182 -21.82 -4.30 -8.66
N GLU A 183 -20.53 -4.24 -8.31
CA GLU A 183 -19.44 -4.52 -9.24
C GLU A 183 -19.38 -6.02 -9.53
N PRO A 184 -19.23 -6.44 -10.80
CA PRO A 184 -19.06 -7.85 -11.11
C PRO A 184 -17.78 -8.38 -10.45
N GLU A 185 -17.88 -9.55 -9.84
CA GLU A 185 -16.75 -10.31 -9.29
C GLU A 185 -15.69 -10.48 -10.39
N THR A 186 -14.57 -9.77 -10.26
CA THR A 186 -13.42 -9.98 -11.13
C THR A 186 -12.69 -11.20 -10.59
N ALA A 187 -12.77 -12.32 -11.31
CA ALA A 187 -11.94 -13.48 -11.03
C ALA A 187 -10.46 -13.04 -10.91
N PRO A 188 -9.66 -13.65 -10.02
CA PRO A 188 -8.27 -13.24 -9.84
C PRO A 188 -7.52 -13.40 -11.16
N GLU A 189 -7.10 -12.28 -11.76
CA GLU A 189 -6.23 -12.33 -12.92
C GLU A 189 -4.89 -12.94 -12.49
N PRO A 190 -4.33 -13.91 -13.26
CA PRO A 190 -3.01 -14.41 -12.98
C PRO A 190 -2.00 -13.26 -13.13
N MET A 191 -1.28 -12.95 -12.05
CA MET A 191 -0.23 -11.92 -12.04
C MET A 191 0.73 -12.15 -13.23
N GLY A 192 0.71 -11.25 -14.22
CA GLY A 192 1.67 -11.28 -15.33
C GLY A 192 1.20 -10.77 -16.70
N ALA A 193 -0.07 -10.42 -16.91
CA ALA A 193 -0.48 -9.79 -18.16
C ALA A 193 -0.19 -8.27 -18.13
N PRO A 194 0.44 -7.69 -19.16
CA PRO A 194 0.56 -6.24 -19.26
C PRO A 194 -0.83 -5.62 -19.42
N ALA A 195 -1.10 -4.57 -18.65
CA ALA A 195 -2.34 -3.80 -18.74
C ALA A 195 -2.62 -3.38 -20.20
N PRO A 196 -3.89 -3.42 -20.67
CA PRO A 196 -4.22 -2.90 -21.98
C PRO A 196 -3.90 -1.41 -22.06
N PRO A 197 -3.45 -0.89 -23.22
CA PRO A 197 -3.14 0.52 -23.35
C PRO A 197 -4.41 1.35 -23.09
N PRO A 198 -4.29 2.54 -22.47
CA PRO A 198 -5.42 3.41 -22.23
C PRO A 198 -6.10 3.78 -23.57
N PRO A 199 -7.43 3.98 -23.60
CA PRO A 199 -8.12 4.40 -24.80
C PRO A 199 -7.55 5.73 -25.28
N ALA A 200 -7.34 5.83 -26.61
CA ALA A 200 -6.82 7.03 -27.23
C ALA A 200 -7.68 8.25 -26.87
N ALA A 201 -7.05 9.30 -26.35
CA ALA A 201 -7.71 10.54 -25.99
C ALA A 201 -8.45 11.12 -27.21
N VAL A 202 -9.77 11.20 -27.13
CA VAL A 202 -10.59 11.89 -28.12
C VAL A 202 -10.31 13.39 -27.97
N ARG A 203 -9.64 13.98 -28.96
CA ARG A 203 -9.40 15.43 -28.99
C ARG A 203 -10.75 16.14 -29.22
N PRO A 204 -11.11 17.16 -28.43
CA PRO A 204 -12.30 17.95 -28.73
C PRO A 204 -12.10 18.70 -30.06
N ALA A 205 -13.12 18.65 -30.92
CA ALA A 205 -13.19 19.44 -32.13
C ALA A 205 -13.42 20.91 -31.75
N PHE A 206 -12.49 21.79 -32.11
CA PHE A 206 -12.71 23.24 -32.04
C PHE A 206 -13.62 23.66 -33.19
N PRO A 207 -14.77 24.33 -32.95
CA PRO A 207 -15.54 24.94 -34.02
C PRO A 207 -14.76 26.13 -34.61
N GLY A 208 -14.69 26.15 -35.94
CA GLY A 208 -13.84 27.03 -36.73
C GLY A 208 -14.18 28.51 -36.62
N ALA A 209 -13.13 29.32 -36.76
CA ALA A 209 -13.22 30.73 -37.04
C ALA A 209 -13.94 30.97 -38.38
N VAL A 210 -14.97 31.81 -38.37
CA VAL A 210 -15.49 32.46 -39.57
C VAL A 210 -14.96 33.87 -39.64
N CYS A 211 -14.15 34.14 -40.66
CA CYS A 211 -13.83 35.48 -41.12
C CYS A 211 -15.01 36.06 -41.88
N ALA A 212 -15.37 37.32 -41.62
CA ALA A 212 -16.05 38.17 -42.58
C ALA A 212 -15.75 39.64 -42.25
N GLY A 213 -14.94 40.28 -43.10
CA GLY A 213 -15.06 41.73 -43.37
C GLY A 213 -16.22 41.97 -44.34
N PRO A 214 -16.37 43.15 -44.96
CA PRO A 214 -15.40 44.24 -45.13
C PRO A 214 -15.40 45.31 -44.03
#